data_AF-A0A162CW88-F1
#
_entry.id   AF-A0A162CW88-F1
#
_cell.length_a   1.000
_cell.length_b   1.000
_cell.length_c   1.000
_cell.angle_alpha   90.00
_cell.angle_beta   90.00
_cell.angle_gamma   90.00
#
_symmetry.space_group_name_H-M   'P 1'
#
loop_
_entity.id
_entity.type
_entity.pdbx_description
1 polymer ?
#
loop_
_entity_poly.entity_id
_entity_poly.type
_entity_poly.pdbx_seq_one_letter_code
_entity_poly.pdbx_strand_id
1 'polypeptide(L)'
;VHWFDKARVKRQSACLACRCIKGRHTHDVLEKLIESIHEEYQITDKLRGSTTDNGSNFLKCFRETGASTLPNYEEEDNQDYYDDSKDEEMVYFEIGEILNDHSGDTLLRNENLTLPVHRRCACHLLSLVS
;
A
#
# COMPACT_ATOMS: atom_id res chain seq x y z
N VAL A 1 7.57 -10.09 -1.44
CA VAL A 1 8.39 -9.14 -0.65
C VAL A 1 9.69 -8.84 -1.36
N HIS A 2 10.16 -7.61 -1.18
CA HIS A 2 11.45 -7.15 -1.67
C HIS A 2 12.25 -6.60 -0.49
N TRP A 3 13.54 -6.92 -0.42
CA TRP A 3 14.43 -6.39 0.61
C TRP A 3 15.83 -6.20 0.04
N PHE A 4 16.65 -5.47 0.77
CA PHE A 4 18.05 -5.24 0.43
C PHE A 4 18.96 -6.12 1.29
N ASP A 5 19.73 -7.00 0.66
CA ASP A 5 20.77 -7.77 1.35
C ASP A 5 21.98 -6.85 1.60
N LYS A 6 22.21 -6.51 2.87
CA LYS A 6 23.30 -5.62 3.29
C LYS A 6 24.69 -6.19 3.00
N ALA A 7 24.86 -7.51 3.07
CA ALA A 7 26.17 -8.13 2.86
C ALA A 7 26.53 -8.18 1.37
N ARG A 8 25.53 -8.43 0.51
CA ARG A 8 25.73 -8.57 -0.93
C ARG A 8 25.46 -7.29 -1.72
N VAL A 9 24.90 -6.26 -1.07
CA VAL A 9 24.49 -4.99 -1.70
C VAL A 9 23.57 -5.24 -2.90
N LYS A 10 22.65 -6.20 -2.75
CA LYS A 10 21.75 -6.65 -3.82
C LYS A 10 20.32 -6.69 -3.33
N ARG A 11 19.40 -6.19 -4.17
CA ARG A 11 17.97 -6.38 -3.98
C ARG A 11 17.63 -7.85 -4.14
N GLN A 12 16.86 -8.37 -3.19
CA GLN A 12 16.30 -9.71 -3.20
C GLN A 12 14.78 -9.61 -3.31
N SER A 13 14.19 -10.67 -3.88
CA SER A 13 12.75 -10.77 -4.10
C SER A 13 12.32 -12.19 -3.77
N ALA A 14 11.21 -12.32 -3.05
CA ALA A 14 10.56 -13.61 -2.82
C ALA A 14 9.04 -13.45 -2.95
N CYS A 15 8.42 -14.39 -3.67
CA CYS A 15 6.97 -14.55 -3.62
C CYS A 15 6.61 -15.21 -2.28
N LEU A 16 5.71 -14.59 -1.52
CA LEU A 16 5.21 -15.17 -0.27
C LEU A 16 3.99 -16.05 -0.55
N ALA A 17 3.00 -15.51 -1.25
CA ALA A 17 1.76 -16.22 -1.49
C ALA A 17 1.15 -15.83 -2.84
N CYS A 18 0.42 -16.76 -3.44
CA CYS A 18 -0.47 -16.53 -4.57
C CYS A 18 -1.83 -17.12 -4.18
N ARG A 19 -2.75 -16.27 -3.74
CA ARG A 19 -4.06 -16.69 -3.22
C ARG A 19 -5.17 -16.22 -4.15
N CYS A 20 -6.04 -17.15 -4.54
CA CYS A 20 -7.24 -16.82 -5.30
C CYS A 20 -8.34 -16.36 -4.32
N ILE A 21 -8.82 -15.14 -4.49
CA ILE A 21 -9.99 -14.63 -3.77
C ILE A 21 -11.23 -15.07 -4.56
N LYS A 22 -12.14 -15.77 -3.88
CA LYS A 22 -13.43 -16.17 -4.44
C LYS A 22 -14.52 -15.23 -3.94
N GLY A 23 -15.42 -14.82 -4.83
CA GLY A 23 -16.51 -13.89 -4.47
C GLY A 23 -16.10 -12.44 -4.63
N ARG A 24 -16.65 -11.54 -3.79
CA ARG A 24 -16.38 -10.10 -3.88
C ARG A 24 -15.00 -9.77 -3.30
N HIS A 25 -14.26 -8.91 -3.99
CA HIS A 25 -12.92 -8.44 -3.61
C HIS A 25 -13.00 -7.12 -2.83
N THR A 26 -13.83 -7.06 -1.79
CA THR A 26 -14.01 -5.85 -0.97
C THR A 26 -12.76 -5.52 -0.15
N HIS A 27 -12.61 -4.25 0.21
CA HIS A 27 -11.45 -3.76 0.98
C HIS A 27 -11.19 -4.57 2.27
N ASP A 28 -12.24 -4.95 3.01
CA ASP A 28 -12.14 -5.72 4.26
C ASP A 28 -11.68 -7.17 4.04
N VAL A 29 -12.04 -7.76 2.88
CA VAL A 29 -11.56 -9.08 2.47
C VAL A 29 -10.08 -9.01 2.09
N LEU A 30 -9.67 -7.94 1.40
CA LEU A 30 -8.27 -7.71 1.03
C LEU A 30 -7.39 -7.48 2.27
N GLU A 31 -7.85 -6.66 3.22
CA GLU A 31 -7.16 -6.37 4.47
C GLU A 31 -6.82 -7.66 5.23
N LYS A 32 -7.85 -8.45 5.59
CA LYS A 32 -7.69 -9.73 6.29
C LYS A 32 -6.78 -10.69 5.54
N LEU A 33 -6.88 -10.73 4.22
CA LEU A 33 -6.04 -11.60 3.40
C LEU A 33 -4.57 -11.18 3.49
N ILE A 34 -4.28 -9.89 3.34
CA ILE A 34 -2.92 -9.34 3.40
C ILE A 34 -2.34 -9.56 4.80
N GLU A 35 -3.09 -9.25 5.85
CA GLU A 35 -2.70 -9.49 7.25
C GLU A 35 -2.37 -10.97 7.49
N SER A 36 -3.25 -11.88 7.07
CA SER A 36 -3.02 -13.31 7.25
C SER A 36 -1.75 -13.81 6.54
N ILE A 37 -1.35 -13.21 5.41
CA ILE A 37 -0.08 -13.52 4.75
C ILE A 37 1.09 -12.97 5.57
N HIS A 38 0.98 -11.76 6.12
CA HIS A 38 2.03 -11.18 6.96
C HIS A 38 2.27 -11.99 8.23
N GLU A 39 1.19 -12.46 8.87
CA GLU A 39 1.22 -13.32 10.05
C GLU A 39 1.78 -14.72 9.74
N GLU A 40 1.31 -15.37 8.66
CA GLU A 40 1.77 -16.69 8.23
C GLU A 40 3.30 -16.74 8.08
N TYR A 41 3.89 -15.67 7.53
CA TYR A 41 5.33 -15.57 7.29
C TYR A 41 6.10 -14.87 8.42
N GLN A 42 5.44 -14.41 9.48
CA GLN A 42 6.05 -13.74 10.64
C GLN A 42 6.94 -12.55 10.23
N ILE A 43 6.36 -11.68 9.38
CA ILE A 43 7.04 -10.51 8.82
C ILE A 43 6.36 -9.18 9.16
N THR A 44 5.27 -9.19 9.91
CA THR A 44 4.48 -8.00 10.25
C THR A 44 5.35 -6.85 10.77
N ASP A 45 6.33 -7.16 11.61
CA ASP A 45 7.27 -6.20 12.22
C ASP A 45 8.42 -5.74 11.28
N LYS A 46 8.60 -6.42 10.15
CA LYS A 46 9.70 -6.18 9.19
C LYS A 46 9.27 -5.37 7.97
N LEU A 47 7.96 -5.25 7.72
CA LEU A 47 7.43 -4.55 6.56
C LEU A 47 7.59 -3.02 6.73
N ARG A 48 8.04 -2.36 5.66
CA ARG A 48 8.27 -0.90 5.62
C ARG A 48 7.38 -0.17 4.62
N GLY A 49 6.53 -0.91 3.92
CA GLY A 49 5.50 -0.37 3.05
C GLY A 49 5.01 -1.40 2.03
N SER A 50 3.86 -1.08 1.46
CA SER A 50 3.16 -1.88 0.46
C SER A 50 3.06 -1.10 -0.84
N THR A 51 3.04 -1.81 -1.96
CA THR A 51 2.80 -1.20 -3.28
C THR A 51 1.76 -2.01 -4.02
N THR A 52 0.66 -1.35 -4.42
CA THR A 52 -0.42 -1.96 -5.20
C THR A 52 -0.76 -1.05 -6.39
N ASP A 53 -1.57 -1.54 -7.33
CA ASP A 53 -2.24 -0.68 -8.30
C ASP A 53 -3.20 0.32 -7.61
N ASN A 54 -3.80 1.19 -8.43
CA ASN A 54 -4.80 2.20 -8.00
C ASN A 54 -6.21 1.60 -7.83
N GLY A 55 -6.36 0.27 -7.73
CA GLY A 55 -7.67 -0.34 -7.53
C GLY A 55 -8.36 0.20 -6.28
N SER A 56 -9.60 0.68 -6.43
CA SER A 56 -10.35 1.39 -5.39
C SER A 56 -10.45 0.60 -4.07
N ASN A 57 -10.62 -0.72 -4.14
CA ASN A 57 -10.65 -1.58 -2.96
C ASN A 57 -9.28 -1.65 -2.24
N PHE A 58 -8.15 -1.59 -2.95
CA PHE A 58 -6.84 -1.48 -2.31
C PHE A 58 -6.68 -0.10 -1.66
N LEU A 59 -7.02 0.98 -2.37
CA LEU A 59 -6.95 2.33 -1.80
C LEU A 59 -7.78 2.45 -0.51
N LYS A 60 -9.01 1.94 -0.53
CA LYS A 60 -9.89 1.92 0.66
C LYS A 60 -9.32 1.05 1.78
N CYS A 61 -8.81 -0.14 1.48
CA CYS A 61 -8.17 -1.06 2.44
C CYS A 61 -7.02 -0.39 3.20
N PHE A 62 -6.10 0.27 2.50
CA PHE A 62 -4.97 0.96 3.15
C PHE A 62 -5.40 2.26 3.86
N ARG A 63 -6.46 2.92 3.39
CA ARG A 63 -7.02 4.10 4.05
C ARG A 63 -7.69 3.76 5.38
N GLU A 64 -8.54 2.75 5.41
CA GLU A 64 -9.27 2.35 6.63
C GLU A 64 -8.36 1.78 7.72
N THR A 65 -7.26 1.14 7.34
CA THR A 65 -6.23 0.67 8.28
C THR A 65 -5.32 1.79 8.80
N GLY A 66 -5.51 3.04 8.34
CA GLY A 66 -4.64 4.18 8.67
C GLY A 66 -3.26 4.13 8.02
N ALA A 67 -3.03 3.18 7.10
CA ALA A 67 -1.77 2.97 6.40
C ALA A 67 -1.63 3.84 5.13
N SER A 68 -2.60 4.72 4.85
CA SER A 68 -2.56 5.68 3.75
C SER A 68 -1.80 6.94 4.15
N THR A 69 -0.93 7.43 3.26
CA THR A 69 -0.27 8.74 3.41
C THR A 69 -1.14 9.91 2.92
N LEU A 70 -2.31 9.62 2.34
CA LEU A 70 -3.21 10.64 1.81
C LEU A 70 -4.15 11.16 2.89
N PRO A 71 -4.47 12.48 2.88
CA PRO A 71 -5.49 13.02 3.76
C PRO A 71 -6.83 12.35 3.50
N ASN A 72 -7.61 12.16 4.57
CA ASN A 72 -8.94 11.56 4.51
C ASN A 72 -9.94 12.58 3.94
N TYR A 73 -9.92 12.82 2.63
CA TYR A 73 -11.03 13.49 1.97
C TYR A 73 -12.15 12.46 1.86
N GLU A 74 -13.24 12.69 2.58
CA GLU A 74 -14.43 11.85 2.52
C GLU A 74 -14.93 11.79 1.07
N GLU A 75 -14.64 10.70 0.37
CA GLU A 75 -15.44 10.29 -0.76
C GLU A 75 -16.80 9.87 -0.17
N GLU A 76 -17.75 10.81 -0.16
CA GLU A 76 -19.15 10.55 0.18
C GLU A 76 -19.59 9.22 -0.46
N ASP A 77 -20.12 8.35 0.41
CA ASP A 77 -20.67 7.01 0.15
C ASP A 77 -21.45 6.93 -1.17
N ASN A 78 -20.75 6.66 -2.28
CA ASN A 78 -21.37 6.27 -3.53
C ASN A 78 -21.10 4.79 -3.76
N GLN A 79 -22.00 3.99 -3.20
CA GLN A 79 -21.95 2.54 -3.14
C GLN A 79 -22.28 1.85 -4.49
N ASP A 80 -22.33 2.58 -5.58
CA ASP A 80 -22.41 2.05 -6.94
C ASP A 80 -21.88 3.12 -7.89
N TYR A 81 -20.64 3.00 -8.38
CA TYR A 81 -20.29 3.49 -9.70
C TYR A 81 -18.96 2.90 -10.19
N TYR A 82 -19.05 2.11 -11.26
CA TYR A 82 -17.94 1.92 -12.18
C TYR A 82 -17.72 3.26 -12.89
N ASP A 83 -16.84 4.10 -12.35
CA ASP A 83 -16.41 5.32 -13.03
C ASP A 83 -14.91 5.52 -12.83
N ASP A 84 -14.20 5.08 -13.86
CA ASP A 84 -12.75 5.13 -14.08
C ASP A 84 -12.26 6.56 -14.40
N SER A 85 -12.95 7.60 -13.94
CA SER A 85 -12.68 8.97 -14.40
C SER A 85 -12.95 10.09 -13.38
N LYS A 86 -12.62 9.89 -12.09
CA LYS A 86 -12.51 11.01 -11.15
C LYS A 86 -11.06 11.32 -10.81
N ASP A 87 -10.56 12.36 -11.47
CA ASP A 87 -9.35 13.15 -11.20
C ASP A 87 -8.46 12.60 -10.09
N GLU A 88 -7.48 11.79 -10.50
CA GLU A 88 -6.41 11.32 -9.63
C GLU A 88 -5.58 12.52 -9.15
N GLU A 89 -5.86 13.04 -7.95
CA GLU A 89 -5.05 14.08 -7.33
C GLU A 89 -3.61 13.54 -7.11
N MET A 90 -2.68 14.00 -7.94
CA MET A 90 -1.25 13.70 -7.81
C MET A 90 -0.70 14.35 -6.54
N VAL A 91 -0.43 13.52 -5.53
CA VAL A 91 0.26 13.98 -4.32
C VAL A 91 1.75 14.07 -4.58
N TYR A 92 2.27 15.30 -4.49
CA TYR A 92 3.68 15.61 -4.57
C TYR A 92 4.35 15.26 -3.23
N PHE A 93 5.36 14.41 -3.27
CA PHE A 93 6.26 14.17 -2.15
C PHE A 93 7.54 14.95 -2.37
N GLU A 94 8.01 15.68 -1.36
CA GLU A 94 9.30 16.34 -1.42
C GLU A 94 10.40 15.29 -1.31
N ILE A 95 11.29 15.21 -2.31
CA ILE A 95 12.39 14.24 -2.34
C ILE A 95 13.26 14.35 -1.07
N GLY A 96 13.35 15.55 -0.49
CA GLY A 96 14.03 15.79 0.77
C GLY A 96 13.47 15.00 1.95
N GLU A 97 12.15 14.78 2.04
CA GLU A 97 11.53 13.99 3.10
C GLU A 97 11.87 12.49 2.99
N ILE A 98 11.95 11.98 1.76
CA ILE A 98 12.35 10.59 1.47
C ILE A 98 13.82 10.36 1.85
N LEU A 99 14.67 11.38 1.64
CA LEU A 99 16.11 11.29 1.88
C LEU A 99 16.50 11.62 3.34
N ASN A 100 15.67 12.40 4.06
CA ASN A 100 15.88 12.73 5.48
C ASN A 100 15.45 11.63 6.45
N ASP A 101 14.88 10.52 5.97
CA ASP A 101 14.51 9.33 6.77
C ASP A 101 15.75 8.54 7.27
N HIS A 102 16.83 9.25 7.60
CA HIS A 102 17.99 8.75 8.32
C HIS A 102 17.71 8.53 9.82
N SER A 103 16.53 8.95 10.31
CA SER A 103 15.93 8.47 11.55
C SER A 103 14.77 7.55 11.19
N GLY A 104 15.05 6.26 10.96
CA GLY A 104 14.07 5.25 10.55
C GLY A 104 13.03 4.86 11.61
N ASP A 105 12.42 5.84 12.26
CA ASP A 105 11.38 5.74 13.27
C ASP A 105 10.69 7.11 13.34
N THR A 106 9.40 7.18 13.68
CA THR A 106 8.69 8.41 14.13
C THR A 106 7.93 9.29 13.13
N LEU A 107 7.30 8.75 12.06
CA LEU A 107 6.11 9.44 11.53
C LEU A 107 4.86 8.57 11.34
N LEU A 108 4.97 7.24 11.30
CA LEU A 108 3.80 6.36 11.08
C LEU A 108 3.92 5.00 11.79
N ARG A 109 4.60 4.90 12.94
CA ARG A 109 4.35 3.76 13.84
C ARG A 109 3.20 4.13 14.77
N ASN A 110 2.00 4.27 14.20
CA ASN A 110 0.82 4.02 15.01
C ASN A 110 0.92 2.54 15.40
N GLU A 111 1.06 2.24 16.69
CA GLU A 111 1.14 0.85 17.19
C GLU A 111 -0.11 0.01 16.84
N ASN A 112 -1.15 0.68 16.32
CA ASN A 112 -2.41 0.10 15.88
C ASN A 112 -2.50 -0.11 14.35
N LEU A 113 -1.48 0.22 13.56
CA LEU A 113 -1.51 -0.06 12.11
C LEU A 113 -1.32 -1.54 11.87
N THR A 114 -2.30 -2.17 11.24
CA THR A 114 -2.22 -3.58 10.86
C THR A 114 -1.53 -3.79 9.51
N LEU A 115 -1.56 -2.77 8.64
CA LEU A 115 -0.90 -2.77 7.33
C LEU A 115 0.26 -1.75 7.27
N PRO A 116 1.32 -2.03 6.50
CA PRO A 116 2.41 -1.09 6.32
C PRO A 116 2.04 0.02 5.33
N VAL A 117 2.72 1.18 5.43
CA VAL A 117 2.46 2.39 4.63
C VAL A 117 2.28 2.09 3.13
N HIS A 118 1.17 2.55 2.56
CA HIS A 118 0.81 2.33 1.17
C HIS A 118 1.54 3.26 0.20
N ARG A 119 1.92 2.71 -0.95
CA ARG A 119 2.46 3.44 -2.10
C ARG A 119 1.70 3.01 -3.35
N ARG A 120 1.28 3.97 -4.16
CA ARG A 120 0.62 3.68 -5.44
C ARG A 120 1.63 3.25 -6.49
N CYS A 121 1.26 2.26 -7.30
CA CYS A 121 2.07 1.82 -8.43
C CYS A 121 1.99 2.85 -9.56
N ALA A 122 3.13 3.34 -10.03
CA ALA A 122 3.19 4.30 -11.14
C ALA A 122 2.84 3.72 -12.52
N CYS A 123 2.64 2.40 -12.62
CA CYS A 123 2.39 1.72 -13.90
C CYS A 123 1.12 2.25 -14.61
N HIS A 124 0.07 2.59 -13.83
CA HIS A 124 -1.18 3.11 -14.38
C HIS A 124 -1.01 4.54 -14.95
N LEU A 125 -0.22 5.38 -14.28
CA LEU A 125 0.07 6.75 -14.72
C LEU A 125 0.94 6.79 -15.98
N LEU A 126 1.89 5.85 -16.11
CA LEU A 126 2.80 5.81 -17.26
C LEU A 126 2.10 5.42 -18.57
N SER A 127 0.95 4.74 -18.54
CA SER A 127 0.15 4.47 -19.73
C SER A 127 -0.62 5.69 -20.29
N LEU A 128 -0.73 6.77 -19.52
CA LEU A 128 -1.45 8.00 -19.91
C LEU A 128 -0.55 9.05 -20.59
N VAL A 129 0.77 8.83 -20.64
CA VAL A 129 1.75 9.73 -21.29
C VAL A 129 2.07 9.25 -22.73
N SER A 130 1.15 8.54 -23.37
CA SER A 130 1.29 8.09 -24.76
C SER A 130 0.92 9.15 -25.79
#